data_AF-A0AA38LQV3-F1
#
_entry.id   AF-A0AA38LQV3-F1
#
_cell.length_a   1.000
_cell.length_b   1.000
_cell.length_c   1.000
_cell.angle_alpha   90.00
_cell.angle_beta   90.00
_cell.angle_gamma   90.00
#
_symmetry.space_group_name_H-M   'P 1'
#
loop_
_entity.id
_entity.type
_entity.pdbx_description
1 polymer ?
#
loop_
_entity_poly.entity_id
_entity_poly.type
_entity_poly.pdbx_seq_one_letter_code
_entity_poly.pdbx_strand_id
1 'polypeptide(L)'
;MNVILILILFIISVRADAEKIGVNNGLLGDNLPPQEEVVSLMKKNNIGKYRIYKQEPTVFKAFANSGIEIIVGVANFDLQRISSSQGAASKWVKESIKPYFPATNIKYIAVGNE
;
A
#
# COMPACT_ATOMS: atom_id res chain seq x y z
N MET A 1 -27.12 -21.67 27.88
CA MET A 1 -26.23 -20.88 27.00
C MET A 1 -25.59 -19.80 27.85
N ASN A 2 -24.25 -19.77 27.94
CA ASN A 2 -23.53 -18.98 28.95
C ASN A 2 -23.49 -17.50 28.54
N VAL A 3 -23.93 -16.59 29.41
CA VAL A 3 -24.00 -15.13 29.11
C VAL A 3 -22.63 -14.55 28.74
N ILE A 4 -21.57 -15.08 29.35
CA ILE A 4 -20.18 -14.73 29.03
C ILE A 4 -19.83 -15.11 27.59
N LEU A 5 -20.30 -16.27 27.12
CA LEU A 5 -20.06 -16.73 25.74
C LEU A 5 -20.77 -15.84 24.72
N ILE A 6 -22.00 -15.39 25.04
CA ILE A 6 -22.75 -14.44 24.21
C ILE A 6 -22.03 -13.10 24.15
N LEU A 7 -21.51 -12.60 25.27
CA LEU A 7 -20.77 -11.33 25.31
C LEU A 7 -19.46 -11.40 24.50
N ILE A 8 -18.72 -12.51 24.61
CA ILE A 8 -17.50 -12.73 23.82
C ILE A 8 -17.81 -12.78 22.32
N LEU A 9 -18.84 -13.53 21.92
CA LEU A 9 -19.26 -13.62 20.51
C LEU A 9 -19.71 -12.26 19.98
N PHE A 10 -20.46 -11.48 20.77
CA PHE A 10 -20.89 -10.14 20.40
C PHE A 10 -19.69 -9.19 20.21
N ILE A 11 -18.70 -9.22 21.10
CA ILE A 11 -17.47 -8.41 20.97
C ILE A 11 -16.68 -8.79 19.70
N ILE A 12 -16.61 -10.08 19.36
CA ILE A 12 -15.95 -10.55 18.14
C ILE A 12 -16.71 -10.09 16.89
N SER A 13 -18.05 -10.18 16.88
CA SER A 13 -18.88 -9.73 15.76
C SER A 13 -18.81 -8.21 15.54
N VAL A 14 -18.71 -7.41 16.61
CA VAL A 14 -18.53 -5.95 16.52
C VAL A 14 -17.14 -5.57 15.99
N ARG A 15 -16.14 -6.46 16.11
CA ARG A 15 -14.78 -6.26 15.58
C ARG A 15 -14.60 -6.70 14.13
N ALA A 16 -15.65 -7.14 13.44
CA ALA A 16 -15.60 -7.34 12.00
C ALA A 16 -15.50 -5.97 11.31
N ASP A 17 -14.28 -5.41 11.27
CA ASP A 17 -13.98 -4.16 10.59
C ASP A 17 -14.34 -4.37 9.11
N ALA A 18 -15.26 -3.56 8.59
CA ALA A 18 -15.61 -3.63 7.18
C ALA A 18 -14.34 -3.41 6.34
N GLU A 19 -14.19 -4.20 5.27
CA GLU A 19 -13.00 -4.09 4.43
C GLU A 19 -12.86 -2.66 3.89
N LYS A 20 -11.76 -2.00 4.22
CA LYS A 20 -11.54 -0.60 3.82
C LYS A 20 -11.32 -0.49 2.32
N ILE A 21 -11.95 0.50 1.70
CA ILE A 21 -11.75 0.81 0.29
C ILE A 21 -10.32 1.30 0.00
N GLY A 22 -9.98 1.34 -1.29
CA GLY A 22 -8.71 1.86 -1.79
C GLY A 22 -8.86 3.02 -2.75
N VAL A 23 -7.79 3.80 -2.89
CA VAL A 23 -7.70 4.90 -3.86
C VAL A 23 -6.39 4.83 -4.64
N ASN A 24 -6.41 5.33 -5.88
CA ASN A 24 -5.22 5.52 -6.70
C ASN A 24 -4.63 6.90 -6.44
N ASN A 25 -3.31 7.01 -6.43
CA ASN A 25 -2.62 8.29 -6.32
C ASN A 25 -1.78 8.60 -7.56
N GLY A 26 -2.23 9.60 -8.32
CA GLY A 26 -1.43 10.25 -9.33
C GLY A 26 -0.51 11.28 -8.70
N LEU A 27 0.79 11.12 -8.87
CA LEU A 27 1.82 12.04 -8.34
C LEU A 27 2.24 13.12 -9.35
N LEU A 28 1.55 13.19 -10.50
CA LEU A 28 1.81 14.18 -11.55
C LEU A 28 0.94 15.42 -11.32
N GLY A 29 1.30 16.21 -10.31
CA GLY A 29 0.70 17.51 -10.00
C GLY A 29 1.71 18.40 -9.28
N ASP A 30 1.58 19.71 -9.44
CA ASP A 30 2.52 20.72 -8.93
C ASP A 30 2.08 21.35 -7.59
N ASN A 31 0.87 21.03 -7.14
CA ASN A 31 0.25 21.56 -5.91
C ASN A 31 -0.28 20.46 -4.99
N LEU A 32 0.23 19.23 -5.12
CA LEU A 32 -0.19 18.09 -4.30
C LEU A 32 0.32 18.24 -2.85
N PRO A 33 -0.45 17.76 -1.86
CA PRO A 33 -0.02 17.78 -0.47
C PRO A 33 1.18 16.86 -0.20
N PRO A 34 1.96 17.12 0.87
CA PRO A 34 2.96 16.18 1.38
C PRO A 34 2.38 14.80 1.68
N GLN A 35 3.17 13.74 1.55
CA GLN A 35 2.68 12.37 1.69
C GLN A 35 2.20 12.03 3.11
N GLU A 36 2.75 12.70 4.13
CA GLU A 36 2.32 12.59 5.53
C GLU A 36 0.90 13.15 5.72
N GLU A 37 0.57 14.24 5.01
CA GLU A 37 -0.78 14.79 4.98
C GLU A 37 -1.74 13.87 4.24
N VAL A 38 -1.29 13.22 3.17
CA VAL A 38 -2.08 12.20 2.46
C VAL A 38 -2.40 11.01 3.38
N VAL A 39 -1.43 10.51 4.15
CA VAL A 39 -1.66 9.45 5.15
C VAL A 39 -2.71 9.89 6.17
N SER A 40 -2.61 11.13 6.64
CA SER A 40 -3.56 11.70 7.59
C SER A 40 -4.97 11.81 6.99
N LEU A 41 -5.07 12.25 5.73
CA LEU A 41 -6.31 12.33 4.97
C LEU A 41 -6.94 10.95 4.77
N MET A 42 -6.15 9.94 4.42
CA MET A 42 -6.64 8.57 4.25
C MET A 42 -7.19 8.00 5.55
N LYS A 43 -6.46 8.16 6.66
CA LYS A 43 -6.91 7.72 7.99
C LYS A 43 -8.21 8.42 8.41
N LYS A 44 -8.30 9.74 8.19
CA LYS A 44 -9.51 10.54 8.48
C LYS A 44 -10.74 10.02 7.71
N ASN A 45 -10.56 9.54 6.48
CA ASN A 45 -11.64 9.05 5.63
C ASN A 45 -11.80 7.51 5.65
N ASN A 46 -11.16 6.83 6.60
CA ASN A 46 -11.18 5.37 6.72
C ASN A 46 -10.78 4.62 5.43
N ILE A 47 -9.86 5.20 4.64
CA ILE A 47 -9.30 4.57 3.44
C ILE A 47 -8.08 3.74 3.87
N GLY A 48 -8.09 2.44 3.54
CA GLY A 48 -7.08 1.50 4.02
C GLY A 48 -6.13 0.97 2.96
N LYS A 49 -6.37 1.28 1.68
CA LYS A 49 -5.55 0.79 0.56
C LYS A 49 -5.14 1.93 -0.37
N TYR A 50 -3.94 1.83 -0.93
CA TYR A 50 -3.33 2.87 -1.73
C TYR A 50 -2.62 2.27 -2.94
N ARG A 51 -2.83 2.81 -4.14
CA ARG A 51 -2.06 2.44 -5.32
C ARG A 51 -1.15 3.59 -5.76
N ILE A 52 0.11 3.28 -5.99
CA ILE A 52 1.07 4.13 -6.70
C ILE A 52 1.51 3.45 -7.99
N TYR A 53 1.80 4.23 -9.03
CA TYR A 53 2.05 3.71 -10.39
C TYR A 53 3.53 3.34 -10.64
N LYS A 54 4.43 3.72 -9.74
CA LYS A 54 5.86 3.36 -9.74
C LYS A 54 6.41 3.43 -8.31
N GLN A 55 7.63 2.95 -8.10
CA GLN A 55 8.33 3.09 -6.82
C GLN A 55 8.52 4.57 -6.45
N GLU A 56 8.10 4.96 -5.24
CA GLU A 56 8.23 6.34 -4.75
C GLU A 56 8.68 6.39 -3.28
N PRO A 57 9.97 6.70 -3.03
CA PRO A 57 10.54 6.72 -1.69
C PRO A 57 9.81 7.63 -0.69
N THR A 58 9.28 8.76 -1.14
CA THR A 58 8.54 9.71 -0.29
C THR A 58 7.25 9.09 0.23
N VAL A 59 6.51 8.40 -0.64
CA VAL A 59 5.32 7.64 -0.27
C VAL A 59 5.69 6.54 0.72
N PHE A 60 6.71 5.74 0.41
CA PHE A 60 7.07 4.62 1.28
C PHE A 60 7.44 5.05 2.70
N LYS A 61 8.24 6.13 2.83
CA LYS A 61 8.63 6.68 4.13
C LYS A 61 7.43 7.20 4.92
N ALA A 62 6.55 7.98 4.28
CA ALA A 62 5.36 8.52 4.94
C ALA A 62 4.37 7.42 5.38
N PHE A 63 4.24 6.35 4.58
CA PHE A 63 3.30 5.26 4.86
C PHE A 63 3.87 4.17 5.78
N ALA A 64 5.15 4.26 6.18
CA ALA A 64 5.75 3.31 7.10
C ALA A 64 4.97 3.27 8.43
N ASN A 65 4.66 2.07 8.91
CA ASN A 65 3.89 1.78 10.12
C ASN A 65 2.49 2.43 10.15
N SER A 66 1.96 2.87 9.01
CA SER A 66 0.64 3.52 8.93
C SER A 66 -0.53 2.54 9.03
N GLY A 67 -0.29 1.25 8.72
CA GLY A 67 -1.30 0.21 8.55
C GLY A 67 -1.98 0.20 7.17
N ILE A 68 -1.75 1.21 6.34
CA ILE A 68 -2.33 1.32 5.00
C ILE A 68 -1.61 0.35 4.05
N GLU A 69 -2.38 -0.44 3.31
CA GLU A 69 -1.89 -1.39 2.32
C GLU A 69 -1.51 -0.68 1.02
N ILE A 70 -0.35 -1.03 0.43
CA ILE A 70 0.12 -0.41 -0.80
C ILE A 70 0.22 -1.41 -1.95
N ILE A 71 -0.31 -1.01 -3.11
CA ILE A 71 -0.03 -1.59 -4.42
C ILE A 71 1.03 -0.72 -5.09
N VAL A 72 2.16 -1.32 -5.46
CA VAL A 72 3.27 -0.64 -6.14
C VAL A 72 3.30 -1.06 -7.61
N GLY A 73 3.19 -0.09 -8.52
CA GLY A 73 3.34 -0.33 -9.96
C GLY A 73 4.79 -0.55 -10.38
N VAL A 74 4.98 -1.37 -11.41
CA VAL A 74 6.14 -1.34 -12.30
C VAL A 74 5.74 -0.47 -13.49
N ALA A 75 6.45 0.63 -13.70
CA ALA A 75 6.16 1.52 -14.82
C ALA A 75 6.38 0.81 -16.17
N ASN A 76 5.55 1.12 -17.17
CA ASN A 76 5.62 0.45 -18.48
C ASN A 76 7.00 0.56 -19.14
N PHE A 77 7.68 1.70 -19.00
CA PHE A 77 9.03 1.92 -19.54
C PHE A 77 10.11 1.07 -18.85
N ASP A 78 9.85 0.56 -17.64
CA ASP A 78 10.78 -0.31 -16.91
C ASP A 78 10.60 -1.79 -17.27
N LEU A 79 9.48 -2.17 -17.92
CA LEU A 79 9.12 -3.57 -18.16
C LEU A 79 10.18 -4.31 -18.99
N GLN A 80 10.65 -3.73 -20.09
CA GLN A 80 11.65 -4.36 -20.96
C GLN A 80 12.96 -4.64 -20.20
N ARG A 81 13.38 -3.71 -19.34
CA ARG A 81 14.59 -3.87 -18.53
C ARG A 81 14.40 -4.94 -17.47
N ILE A 82 13.26 -4.94 -16.78
CA ILE A 82 12.98 -5.89 -15.69
C ILE A 82 12.78 -7.31 -16.21
N SER A 83 12.13 -7.47 -17.36
CA SER A 83 11.90 -8.79 -17.98
C SER A 83 13.14 -9.38 -18.67
N SER A 84 14.19 -8.58 -18.86
CA SER A 84 15.41 -9.02 -19.57
C SER A 84 16.13 -10.20 -18.90
N SER A 85 15.99 -10.39 -17.58
CA SER A 85 16.56 -11.51 -16.84
C SER A 85 16.02 -11.60 -15.42
N GLN A 86 16.12 -12.78 -14.80
CA GLN A 86 15.86 -12.96 -13.37
C GLN A 86 16.74 -12.03 -12.50
N GLY A 87 17.98 -11.77 -12.92
CA GLY A 87 18.88 -10.84 -12.23
C GLY A 87 18.35 -9.41 -12.23
N ALA A 88 17.81 -8.92 -13.35
CA ALA A 88 17.20 -7.61 -13.44
C ALA A 88 15.94 -7.49 -12.57
N ALA A 89 15.07 -8.50 -12.56
CA ALA A 89 13.90 -8.54 -11.69
C ALA A 89 14.29 -8.57 -10.20
N SER A 90 15.26 -9.41 -9.83
CA SER A 90 15.75 -9.51 -8.44
C SER A 90 16.39 -8.20 -7.98
N LYS A 91 17.12 -7.52 -8.86
CA LYS A 91 17.70 -6.20 -8.59
C LYS A 91 16.60 -5.16 -8.33
N TRP A 92 15.57 -5.11 -9.18
CA TRP A 92 14.46 -4.17 -8.98
C TRP A 92 13.74 -4.41 -7.65
N VAL A 93 13.47 -5.66 -7.24
CA VAL A 93 12.87 -5.94 -5.92
C VAL A 93 13.79 -5.48 -4.78
N LYS A 94 15.10 -5.78 -4.88
CA LYS A 94 16.10 -5.42 -3.87
C LYS A 94 16.20 -3.90 -3.67
N GLU A 95 16.04 -3.12 -4.73
CA GLU A 95 16.21 -1.66 -4.71
C GLU A 95 14.89 -0.93 -4.44
N SER A 96 13.79 -1.38 -5.04
CA SER A 96 12.50 -0.67 -5.02
C SER A 96 11.58 -1.09 -3.86
N ILE A 97 11.66 -2.33 -3.38
CA ILE A 97 10.69 -2.90 -2.43
C ILE A 97 11.36 -3.22 -1.09
N LYS A 98 12.45 -3.99 -1.12
CA LYS A 98 13.11 -4.51 0.08
C LYS A 98 13.51 -3.45 1.13
N PRO A 99 13.93 -2.23 0.78
CA PRO A 99 14.30 -1.23 1.79
C PRO A 99 13.13 -0.72 2.64
N TYR A 100 11.90 -0.87 2.15
CA TYR A 100 10.70 -0.29 2.76
C TYR A 100 9.81 -1.34 3.44
N PHE A 101 9.90 -2.60 3.04
CA PHE A 101 9.17 -3.71 3.64
C PHE A 101 9.91 -4.29 4.86
N PRO A 102 9.24 -4.63 5.99
CA PRO A 102 7.78 -4.63 6.19
C PRO A 102 7.22 -3.35 6.81
N ALA A 103 8.04 -2.33 7.08
CA ALA A 103 7.57 -1.09 7.71
C ALA A 103 6.44 -0.45 6.90
N THR A 104 6.60 -0.35 5.58
CA THR A 104 5.53 -0.05 4.64
C THR A 104 4.82 -1.35 4.25
N ASN A 105 3.49 -1.41 4.42
CA ASN A 105 2.68 -2.60 4.17
C ASN A 105 2.40 -2.79 2.67
N ILE A 106 3.43 -3.15 1.91
CA ILE A 106 3.33 -3.44 0.47
C ILE A 106 2.63 -4.79 0.31
N LYS A 107 1.44 -4.79 -0.31
CA LYS A 107 0.63 -6.00 -0.53
C LYS A 107 0.78 -6.60 -1.91
N TYR A 108 0.83 -5.75 -2.94
CA TYR A 108 0.87 -6.20 -4.33
C TYR A 108 1.87 -5.40 -5.14
N ILE A 109 2.37 -6.03 -6.20
CA ILE A 109 3.17 -5.41 -7.24
C ILE A 109 2.38 -5.55 -8.54
N ALA A 110 1.99 -4.42 -9.13
CA ALA A 110 1.30 -4.39 -10.42
C ALA A 110 2.34 -4.28 -11.54
N VAL A 111 2.60 -5.38 -12.27
CA VAL A 111 3.61 -5.42 -13.33
C VAL A 111 3.03 -4.87 -14.64
N GLY A 112 3.21 -3.56 -14.87
CA GLY A 112 2.61 -2.84 -16.00
C GLY A 112 1.24 -2.22 -15.66
N ASN A 113 0.79 -1.34 -16.55
CA ASN A 113 -0.53 -0.69 -16.51
C ASN A 113 -1.05 -0.47 -17.95
N GLU A 114 -2.28 -0.92 -18.21
CA GLU A 114 -2.97 -0.96 -19.52
C GLU A 114 -2.37 -1.99 -20.50
#